data_AF-H1LSN1-F1
#
_entry.id   AF-H1LSN1-F1
#
_cell.length_a   1.000
_cell.length_b   1.000
_cell.length_c   1.000
_cell.angle_alpha   90.00
_cell.angle_beta   90.00
_cell.angle_gamma   90.00
#
_symmetry.space_group_name_H-M   'P 1'
#
loop_
_entity.id
_entity.type
_entity.pdbx_description
1 polymer ?
#
loop_
_entity_poly.entity_id
_entity_poly.type
_entity_poly.pdbx_seq_one_letter_code
_entity_poly.pdbx_strand_id
1 'polypeptide(L)'
;MVLKAGVISYGIMGDASSSLPTPEPRLMKDLYGSLGKSCGKSNIAFVSAYAYEHGIKEKLGLDKIVLPVKNTRNLTKRDMKWNDYTPKTIKIDPQSFVVTIDGEEITCEPVERISLAQRYYLF
;
A
#
# COMPACT_ATOMS: atom_id res chain seq x y z
N MET A 1 -14.64 -1.99 3.62
CA MET A 1 -14.23 -3.24 4.31
C MET A 1 -12.87 -3.63 3.78
N VAL A 2 -11.94 -4.00 4.66
CA VAL A 2 -10.60 -4.47 4.31
C VAL A 2 -10.46 -5.91 4.78
N LEU A 3 -10.15 -6.79 3.84
CA LEU A 3 -9.91 -8.21 4.08
C LEU A 3 -8.41 -8.48 4.12
N LYS A 4 -7.96 -9.22 5.12
CA LYS A 4 -6.59 -9.68 5.30
C LYS A 4 -6.60 -11.19 5.44
N ALA A 5 -6.08 -11.88 4.43
CA ALA A 5 -6.00 -13.35 4.39
C ALA A 5 -7.33 -14.04 4.74
N GLY A 6 -8.44 -13.55 4.20
CA GLY A 6 -9.78 -14.12 4.40
C GLY A 6 -10.57 -13.61 5.61
N VAL A 7 -9.99 -12.74 6.45
CA VAL A 7 -10.67 -12.17 7.63
C VAL A 7 -10.81 -10.66 7.51
N ILE A 8 -11.93 -10.10 7.96
CA ILE A 8 -12.13 -8.65 7.98
C ILE A 8 -11.30 -8.03 9.10
N SER A 9 -10.34 -7.19 8.75
CA SER A 9 -9.44 -6.52 9.69
C SER A 9 -9.85 -5.08 9.99
N TYR A 10 -10.47 -4.40 9.02
CA TYR A 10 -10.78 -2.98 9.13
C TYR A 10 -12.04 -2.63 8.33
N GLY A 11 -12.83 -1.68 8.82
CA GLY A 11 -14.03 -1.27 8.11
C GLY A 11 -14.83 -0.18 8.80
N ILE A 12 -15.81 0.35 8.08
CA ILE A 12 -16.72 1.36 8.60
C ILE A 12 -17.72 0.67 9.53
N MET A 13 -17.77 1.12 10.78
CA MET A 13 -18.69 0.62 11.79
C MET A 13 -19.33 1.79 12.55
N GLY A 14 -20.64 1.68 12.75
CA GLY A 14 -21.45 2.62 13.53
C GLY A 14 -21.21 2.53 15.04
N ASP A 15 -22.13 3.12 15.80
CA ASP A 15 -22.18 2.96 17.24
C ASP A 15 -22.39 1.48 17.63
N ALA A 16 -21.60 1.00 18.59
CA ALA A 16 -21.63 -0.38 19.06
C ALA A 16 -22.81 -0.67 20.01
N SER A 17 -23.42 0.37 20.61
CA SER A 17 -24.58 0.22 21.50
C SER A 17 -25.92 0.22 20.76
N SER A 18 -25.89 0.55 19.47
CA SER A 18 -27.07 0.62 18.62
C SER A 18 -27.61 -0.75 18.23
N SER A 19 -28.89 -0.82 17.83
CA SER A 19 -29.55 -2.06 17.42
C SER A 19 -29.05 -2.66 16.09
N LEU A 20 -28.34 -1.87 15.30
CA LEU A 20 -27.76 -2.22 13.99
C LEU A 20 -26.34 -1.64 13.87
N PRO A 21 -25.51 -2.12 12.93
CA PRO A 21 -24.15 -1.59 12.72
C PRO A 21 -24.10 -0.29 11.86
N THR A 22 -25.25 0.17 11.37
CA THR A 22 -25.40 1.31 10.45
C THR A 22 -25.68 2.67 11.10
N PRO A 23 -26.21 2.79 12.34
CA PRO A 23 -26.38 4.09 13.00
C PRO A 23 -25.05 4.80 13.28
N GLU A 24 -25.10 6.13 13.25
CA GLU A 24 -23.95 7.01 13.48
C GLU A 24 -23.46 6.98 14.94
N PRO A 25 -22.18 7.32 15.22
CA PRO A 25 -21.16 7.76 14.27
C PRO A 25 -20.48 6.59 13.55
N ARG A 26 -20.42 6.67 12.22
CA ARG A 26 -19.81 5.68 11.35
C ARG A 26 -18.36 6.04 11.06
N LEU A 27 -17.48 5.37 11.78
CA LEU A 27 -16.04 5.58 11.69
C LEU A 27 -15.35 4.31 11.18
N MET A 28 -14.16 4.47 10.62
CA MET A 28 -13.30 3.33 10.36
C MET A 28 -12.77 2.77 11.68
N LYS A 29 -12.98 1.48 11.94
CA LYS A 29 -12.60 0.79 13.18
C LYS A 29 -11.84 -0.50 12.87
N ASP A 30 -10.97 -0.89 13.81
CA ASP A 30 -10.39 -2.22 13.85
C ASP A 30 -11.48 -3.26 14.10
N LEU A 31 -11.41 -4.34 13.32
CA LEU A 31 -12.32 -5.47 13.40
C LEU A 31 -11.54 -6.73 13.79
N TYR A 32 -12.22 -7.86 13.95
CA TYR A 32 -11.64 -9.08 14.55
C TYR A 32 -10.37 -9.61 13.86
N GLY A 33 -10.13 -9.30 12.58
CA GLY A 33 -8.89 -9.62 11.88
C GLY A 33 -7.64 -8.89 12.41
N SER A 34 -7.84 -7.79 13.15
CA SER A 34 -6.81 -6.94 13.76
C SER A 34 -6.65 -7.16 15.27
N LEU A 35 -7.31 -8.17 15.86
CA LEU A 35 -7.30 -8.39 17.31
C LEU A 35 -6.62 -9.71 17.70
N GLY A 36 -5.87 -9.68 18.80
CA GLY A 36 -5.28 -10.86 19.43
C GLY A 36 -4.49 -11.77 18.49
N LYS A 37 -4.66 -13.10 18.65
CA LYS A 37 -3.96 -14.12 17.84
C LYS A 37 -4.40 -14.14 16.37
N SER A 38 -5.49 -13.45 16.01
CA SER A 38 -5.92 -13.30 14.62
C SER A 38 -4.86 -12.56 13.81
N CYS A 39 -4.22 -11.54 14.40
CA CYS A 39 -3.18 -10.73 13.76
C CYS A 39 -2.01 -11.56 13.22
N GLY A 40 -1.53 -12.55 13.97
CA GLY A 40 -0.43 -13.40 13.53
C GLY A 40 -0.79 -14.19 12.27
N LYS A 41 -1.99 -14.76 12.24
CA LYS A 41 -2.46 -15.61 11.13
C LYS A 41 -2.94 -14.82 9.92
N SER A 42 -3.35 -13.56 10.09
CA SER A 42 -3.88 -12.71 9.01
C SER A 42 -2.83 -11.78 8.37
N ASN A 43 -1.59 -11.80 8.87
CA ASN A 43 -0.51 -10.91 8.42
C ASN A 43 0.78 -11.66 8.08
N ILE A 44 1.51 -11.09 7.13
CA ILE A 44 2.80 -11.61 6.67
C ILE A 44 3.90 -10.63 7.07
N ALA A 45 5.00 -11.15 7.61
CA ALA A 45 6.27 -10.45 7.76
C ALA A 45 7.22 -10.96 6.66
N PHE A 46 7.60 -10.08 5.74
CA PHE A 46 8.58 -10.41 4.70
C PHE A 46 10.00 -10.20 5.24
N VAL A 47 10.86 -11.21 5.07
CA VAL A 47 12.26 -11.19 5.53
C VAL A 47 13.21 -11.55 4.39
N SER A 48 14.51 -11.35 4.56
CA SER A 48 15.50 -11.86 3.60
C SER A 48 15.48 -13.40 3.57
N ALA A 49 15.87 -13.99 2.43
CA ALA A 49 16.05 -15.43 2.32
C ALA A 49 16.99 -15.97 3.41
N TYR A 50 18.11 -15.27 3.66
CA TYR A 50 19.04 -15.59 4.74
C TYR A 50 18.36 -15.67 6.12
N ALA A 51 17.61 -14.64 6.52
CA ALA A 51 16.96 -14.63 7.83
C ALA A 51 15.91 -15.75 7.96
N TYR A 52 15.16 -16.00 6.88
CA TYR A 52 14.19 -17.09 6.83
C TYR A 52 14.86 -18.46 7.03
N GLU A 53 15.91 -18.74 6.26
CA GLU A 53 16.69 -19.99 6.32
C GLU A 53 17.39 -20.19 7.67
N HIS A 54 17.75 -19.09 8.35
CA HIS A 54 18.39 -19.12 9.66
C HIS A 54 17.39 -19.05 10.82
N GLY A 55 16.11 -19.38 10.60
CA GLY A 55 15.11 -19.58 11.66
C GLY A 55 14.77 -18.30 12.44
N ILE A 56 14.72 -17.14 11.77
CA ILE A 56 14.44 -15.86 12.44
C ILE A 56 13.08 -15.85 13.15
N LYS A 57 12.10 -16.61 12.63
CA LYS A 57 10.77 -16.72 13.20
C LYS A 57 10.84 -17.32 14.61
N GLU A 58 11.54 -18.43 14.75
CA GLU A 58 11.67 -19.17 16.01
C GLU A 58 12.57 -18.41 16.98
N LYS A 59 13.70 -17.88 16.48
CA LYS A 59 14.65 -17.09 17.29
C LYS A 59 14.01 -15.89 17.98
N LEU A 60 13.03 -15.25 17.33
CA LEU A 60 12.34 -14.08 17.85
C LEU A 60 10.92 -14.38 18.37
N GLY A 61 10.45 -15.64 18.31
CA GLY A 61 9.10 -16.01 18.74
C GLY A 61 7.99 -15.28 17.96
N LEU A 62 8.13 -15.13 16.64
CA LEU A 62 7.18 -14.37 15.82
C LEU A 62 5.90 -15.19 15.56
N ASP A 63 4.74 -14.62 15.94
CA ASP A 63 3.43 -15.22 15.65
C ASP A 63 2.95 -15.03 14.20
N LYS A 64 3.55 -14.08 13.46
CA LYS A 64 3.17 -13.78 12.08
C LYS A 64 3.53 -14.92 11.12
N ILE A 65 2.88 -14.93 9.95
CA ILE A 65 3.37 -15.71 8.80
C ILE A 65 4.67 -15.05 8.34
N VAL A 66 5.79 -15.76 8.37
CA VAL A 66 7.08 -15.23 7.89
C VAL A 66 7.35 -15.81 6.52
N LEU A 67 7.63 -14.96 5.52
CA LEU A 67 7.94 -15.40 4.15
C LEU A 67 9.22 -14.73 3.64
N PRO A 68 10.07 -15.45 2.90
CA PRO A 68 11.26 -14.88 2.30
C PRO A 68 10.93 -14.05 1.06
N VAL A 69 11.59 -12.90 0.91
CA VAL A 69 11.61 -12.17 -0.36
C VAL A 69 12.48 -12.91 -1.38
N LYS A 70 12.06 -12.95 -2.65
CA LYS A 70 12.76 -13.60 -3.76
C LYS A 70 12.58 -12.83 -5.07
N ASN A 71 13.41 -13.12 -6.08
CA ASN A 71 13.31 -12.58 -7.44
C ASN A 71 13.35 -11.04 -7.52
N THR A 72 14.29 -10.42 -6.80
CA THR A 72 14.40 -8.95 -6.72
C THR A 72 15.54 -8.36 -7.55
N ARG A 73 16.38 -9.19 -8.17
CA ARG A 73 17.58 -8.78 -8.93
C ARG A 73 17.47 -8.99 -10.43
N ASN A 74 16.50 -9.78 -10.87
CA ASN A 74 16.24 -10.10 -12.27
C ASN A 74 15.06 -9.31 -12.85
N LEU A 75 14.57 -8.29 -12.13
CA LEU A 75 13.49 -7.42 -12.59
C LEU A 75 14.08 -6.22 -13.34
N THR A 76 13.37 -5.80 -14.38
CA THR A 76 13.67 -4.65 -15.23
C THR A 76 12.47 -3.71 -15.26
N LYS A 77 12.60 -2.56 -15.94
CA LYS A 77 11.45 -1.66 -16.18
C LYS A 77 10.29 -2.38 -16.89
N ARG A 78 10.57 -3.43 -17.66
CA ARG A 78 9.58 -4.23 -18.41
C ARG A 78 8.67 -5.09 -17.53
N ASP A 79 9.05 -5.34 -16.29
CA ASP A 79 8.23 -6.12 -15.37
C ASP A 79 7.15 -5.29 -14.66
N MET A 80 7.20 -3.96 -14.80
CA MET A 80 6.22 -3.03 -14.22
C MET A 80 4.89 -3.09 -14.98
N LYS A 81 3.84 -3.62 -14.34
CA LYS A 81 2.52 -3.75 -14.97
C LYS A 81 1.93 -2.39 -15.31
N TRP A 82 1.53 -2.25 -16.58
CA TRP A 82 0.91 -1.05 -17.15
C TRP A 82 1.79 0.20 -17.17
N ASN A 83 3.05 0.12 -16.74
CA ASN A 83 3.95 1.26 -16.54
C ASN A 83 5.41 0.90 -16.90
N ASP A 84 5.60 0.28 -18.06
CA ASP A 84 6.90 -0.24 -18.49
C ASP A 84 7.64 0.67 -19.49
N TYR A 85 7.10 1.86 -19.78
CA TYR A 85 7.65 2.77 -20.76
C TYR A 85 9.10 3.18 -20.44
N THR A 86 9.99 3.01 -21.43
CA THR A 86 11.38 3.44 -21.41
C THR A 86 11.61 4.38 -22.59
N PRO A 87 11.49 5.71 -22.41
CA PRO A 87 11.76 6.66 -23.49
C PRO A 87 13.21 6.55 -23.96
N LYS A 88 13.48 6.97 -25.20
CA LYS A 88 14.85 6.98 -25.75
C LYS A 88 15.67 8.07 -25.09
N THR A 89 15.06 9.22 -24.77
CA THR A 89 15.72 10.29 -24.03
C THR A 89 14.81 10.91 -22.97
N ILE A 90 15.40 11.22 -21.83
CA ILE A 90 14.85 12.15 -20.83
C ILE A 90 15.94 13.20 -20.61
N LYS A 91 15.63 14.47 -20.88
CA LYS A 91 16.56 15.59 -20.69
C LYS A 91 15.96 16.59 -19.71
N ILE A 92 16.83 17.16 -18.88
CA ILE A 92 16.48 18.22 -17.93
C ILE A 92 17.48 19.34 -18.17
N ASP A 93 16.99 20.54 -18.50
CA ASP A 93 17.84 21.71 -18.61
C ASP A 93 18.31 22.17 -17.21
N PRO A 94 19.63 22.30 -16.95
CA PRO A 94 20.13 22.56 -15.59
C PRO A 94 19.85 23.98 -15.09
N GLN A 95 19.43 24.90 -15.96
CA GLN A 95 19.19 26.30 -15.61
C GLN A 95 17.68 26.61 -15.50
N SER A 96 16.90 26.17 -16.48
CA SER A 96 15.46 26.42 -16.57
C SER A 96 14.60 25.31 -15.99
N PHE A 97 15.18 24.11 -15.76
CA PHE A 97 14.50 22.91 -15.29
C PHE A 97 13.42 22.36 -16.23
N VAL A 98 13.38 22.81 -17.48
CA VAL A 98 12.51 22.25 -18.52
C VAL A 98 12.84 20.78 -18.72
N VAL A 99 11.80 19.94 -18.71
CA VAL A 99 11.90 18.49 -18.93
C VAL A 99 11.44 18.17 -20.34
N THR A 100 12.26 17.43 -21.08
CA THR A 100 11.94 16.97 -22.44
C THR A 100 12.03 15.45 -22.50
N ILE A 101 10.99 14.80 -23.02
CA ILE A 101 10.95 13.35 -23.28
C ILE A 101 10.85 13.15 -24.79
N ASP A 102 11.80 12.39 -25.36
CA ASP A 102 11.86 12.09 -26.80
C ASP A 102 11.75 13.31 -27.74
N GLY A 103 12.20 14.48 -27.27
CA GLY A 103 12.17 15.74 -28.02
C GLY A 103 10.96 16.64 -27.73
N GLU A 104 9.99 16.16 -26.97
CA GLU A 104 8.79 16.90 -26.58
C GLU A 104 8.90 17.43 -25.15
N GLU A 105 8.63 18.73 -24.97
CA GLU A 105 8.57 19.34 -23.64
C GLU A 105 7.37 18.77 -22.87
N ILE A 106 7.62 18.35 -21.63
CA ILE A 106 6.60 17.80 -20.75
C ILE A 106 6.28 18.83 -19.67
N THR A 107 5.07 19.38 -19.74
CA THR A 107 4.56 20.33 -18.78
C THR A 107 3.05 20.15 -18.60
N CYS A 108 2.51 20.72 -17.52
CA CYS A 108 1.08 20.78 -17.29
C CYS A 108 0.73 22.01 -16.47
N GLU A 109 -0.45 22.57 -16.72
CA GLU A 109 -0.98 23.65 -15.91
C GLU A 109 -1.31 23.16 -14.49
N PRO A 110 -1.08 23.99 -13.46
CA PRO A 110 -1.56 23.68 -12.13
C PRO A 110 -3.09 23.66 -12.10
N VAL A 111 -3.65 22.81 -11.23
CA VAL A 111 -5.11 22.74 -11.02
C VAL A 111 -5.47 23.35 -9.67
N GLU A 112 -6.48 24.22 -9.65
CA GLU A 112 -6.93 24.87 -8.42
C GLU A 112 -7.77 23.95 -7.52
N ARG A 113 -8.37 22.89 -8.10
CA ARG A 113 -9.26 21.95 -7.42
C ARG A 113 -9.10 20.55 -7.96
N ILE A 114 -9.30 19.55 -7.09
CA ILE A 114 -9.22 18.13 -7.44
C ILE A 114 -10.44 17.37 -6.92
N SER A 115 -10.71 16.23 -7.56
CA SER A 115 -11.68 15.25 -7.04
C SER A 115 -11.12 14.53 -5.80
N LEU A 116 -11.97 13.80 -5.08
CA LEU A 116 -11.59 13.03 -3.88
C LEU A 116 -10.94 13.87 -2.75
N ALA A 117 -11.24 15.17 -2.68
CA ALA A 117 -10.72 16.09 -1.65
C ALA A 117 -11.84 16.61 -0.72
N GLN A 118 -12.11 17.93 -0.69
CA GLN A 118 -13.00 18.63 0.25
C GLN A 118 -14.39 18.01 0.47
N ARG A 119 -14.90 17.23 -0.50
CA ARG A 119 -16.18 16.53 -0.37
C ARG A 119 -16.17 15.38 0.64
N TYR A 120 -15.04 14.73 0.84
CA TYR A 120 -14.95 13.42 1.55
C TYR A 120 -14.30 13.51 2.93
N TYR A 121 -13.63 14.61 3.25
CA TYR A 121 -12.89 14.79 4.49
C TYR A 121 -13.50 15.92 5.32
N LEU A 122 -13.61 15.69 6.64
CA LEU A 122 -14.07 16.71 7.58
C LEU A 122 -13.04 17.83 7.76
N PHE A 123 -11.76 17.48 7.62
CA PHE A 123 -10.60 18.37 7.71
C PHE A 123 -9.56 17.95 6.67
#